data_AF-A0A3A0CU45-F1
#
_entry.id   AF-A0A3A0CU45-F1
#
_cell.length_a   1.000
_cell.length_b   1.000
_cell.length_c   1.000
_cell.angle_alpha   90.00
_cell.angle_beta   90.00
_cell.angle_gamma   90.00
#
_symmetry.space_group_name_H-M   'P 1'
#
loop_
_entity.id
_entity.type
_entity.pdbx_description
1 polymer ?
#
loop_
_entity_poly.entity_id
_entity_poly.type
_entity_poly.pdbx_seq_one_letter_code
_entity_poly.pdbx_strand_id
1 'polypeptide(L)'
;MSFEERADAVVAALDGEELKLIYRVLHQHLAEHPELMDTDFLIELQNHLQRRAKADGVDISDHGAWDRWIGNDSATPCDERMKRRRVIRDE
;
A
#
# COMPACT_ATOMS: atom_id res chain seq x y z
N MET A 1 0.41 41.23 7.16
CA MET A 1 1.28 40.42 6.28
C MET A 1 0.64 39.04 6.22
N SER A 2 0.09 38.69 5.07
CA SER A 2 -0.61 37.41 4.84
C SER A 2 0.43 36.43 4.31
N PHE A 3 0.75 35.40 5.09
CA PHE A 3 1.48 34.25 4.58
C PHE A 3 0.44 33.26 4.06
N GLU A 4 0.43 33.04 2.74
CA GLU A 4 -0.26 31.91 2.13
C GLU A 4 0.84 30.89 1.82
N GLU A 5 1.05 29.94 2.74
CA GLU A 5 1.93 28.80 2.50
C GLU A 5 1.23 27.87 1.52
N ARG A 6 1.53 28.04 0.23
CA ARG A 6 1.02 27.17 -0.83
C ARG A 6 1.90 25.92 -0.89
N ALA A 7 1.44 24.87 -0.23
CA ALA A 7 1.74 23.46 -0.45
C ALA A 7 3.16 23.14 -0.99
N ASP A 8 4.02 22.60 -0.12
CA ASP A 8 5.26 21.95 -0.54
C ASP A 8 4.94 20.71 -1.39
N ALA A 9 4.97 20.88 -2.71
CA ALA A 9 4.78 19.80 -3.67
C ALA A 9 6.14 19.29 -4.15
N VAL A 10 6.40 18.00 -3.95
CA VAL A 10 7.56 17.30 -4.53
C VAL A 10 7.09 16.52 -5.76
N VAL A 11 7.57 16.90 -6.94
CA VAL A 11 7.33 16.19 -8.20
C VAL A 11 8.61 15.50 -8.62
N ALA A 12 8.58 14.17 -8.68
CA ALA A 12 9.70 13.35 -9.13
C ALA A 12 9.21 12.28 -10.10
N ALA A 13 9.99 12.01 -11.15
CA ALA A 13 9.81 10.84 -11.99
C ALA A 13 10.55 9.66 -11.33
N LEU A 14 9.84 8.93 -10.47
CA LEU A 14 10.37 7.77 -9.78
C LEU A 14 10.11 6.49 -10.60
N ASP A 15 11.04 5.54 -10.52
CA ASP A 15 10.87 4.26 -11.18
C ASP A 15 9.70 3.46 -10.56
N GLY A 16 9.07 2.62 -11.37
CA GLY A 16 7.93 1.81 -10.90
C GLY A 16 8.29 0.83 -9.80
N GLU A 17 9.48 0.24 -9.84
CA GLU A 17 9.92 -0.70 -8.81
C GLU A 17 10.32 0.02 -7.51
N GLU A 18 10.85 1.24 -7.61
CA GLU A 18 11.07 2.11 -6.44
C GLU A 18 9.76 2.44 -5.73
N LEU A 19 8.72 2.82 -6.48
CA LEU A 19 7.40 3.12 -5.91
C LEU A 19 6.78 1.90 -5.22
N LYS A 20 6.91 0.70 -5.82
CA LYS A 20 6.48 -0.56 -5.20
C LYS A 20 7.26 -0.87 -3.92
N LEU A 21 8.57 -0.63 -3.90
CA LEU A 21 9.39 -0.77 -2.69
C LEU A 21 8.92 0.17 -1.58
N ILE A 22 8.79 1.46 -1.87
CA ILE A 22 8.33 2.46 -0.90
C ILE A 22 6.97 2.06 -0.33
N TYR A 23 6.02 1.70 -1.20
CA TYR A 23 4.71 1.24 -0.78
C TYR A 23 4.79 0.03 0.15
N ARG A 24 5.56 -1.01 -0.20
CA ARG A 24 5.71 -2.21 0.64
C ARG A 24 6.26 -1.89 2.02
N VAL A 25 7.30 -1.05 2.10
CA VAL A 25 7.91 -0.65 3.37
C VAL A 25 6.89 0.09 4.23
N LEU A 26 6.23 1.12 3.70
CA LEU A 26 5.23 1.88 4.45
C LEU A 26 4.06 0.99 4.89
N HIS A 27 3.56 0.15 3.99
CA HIS A 27 2.44 -0.73 4.26
C HIS A 27 2.76 -1.79 5.32
N GLN A 28 4.00 -2.29 5.40
CA GLN A 28 4.42 -3.25 6.42
C GLN A 28 4.40 -2.64 7.83
N HIS A 29 4.62 -1.33 7.95
CA HIS A 29 4.67 -0.62 9.23
C HIS A 29 3.32 -0.05 9.70
N LEU A 30 2.22 -0.28 8.96
CA LEU A 30 0.88 0.20 9.36
C LEU A 30 0.42 -0.26 10.75
N ALA A 31 0.86 -1.45 11.20
CA ALA A 31 0.52 -1.96 12.52
C ALA A 31 1.22 -1.19 13.66
N GLU A 32 2.42 -0.67 13.40
CA GLU A 32 3.22 0.10 14.35
C GLU A 32 2.90 1.61 14.27
N HIS A 33 2.45 2.06 13.09
CA HIS A 33 2.14 3.45 12.76
C HIS A 33 0.77 3.56 12.05
N PRO A 34 -0.36 3.41 12.78
CA PRO A 34 -1.70 3.51 12.19
C PRO A 34 -1.97 4.84 11.49
N GLU A 35 -1.33 5.92 11.92
CA GLU A 35 -1.40 7.26 11.33
C GLU A 35 -1.03 7.30 9.84
N LEU A 36 -0.23 6.33 9.37
CA LEU A 36 0.12 6.21 7.95
C LEU A 36 -1.12 5.96 7.07
N MET A 37 -2.17 5.31 7.60
CA MET A 37 -3.41 5.05 6.87
C MET A 37 -4.12 6.33 6.42
N ASP A 38 -3.94 7.41 7.17
CA ASP A 38 -4.59 8.70 6.94
C ASP A 38 -3.70 9.67 6.14
N THR A 39 -2.49 9.24 5.74
CA THR A 39 -1.59 10.10 4.97
C THR A 39 -1.99 10.14 3.49
N ASP A 40 -2.16 11.35 2.97
CA ASP A 40 -2.42 11.58 1.53
C ASP A 40 -1.36 10.92 0.64
N PHE A 41 -0.09 10.91 1.10
CA PHE A 41 1.01 10.28 0.38
C PHE A 41 0.78 8.77 0.17
N LEU A 42 0.44 8.02 1.23
CA LEU A 42 0.26 6.58 1.12
C LEU A 42 -1.00 6.25 0.30
N ILE A 43 -2.08 7.02 0.49
CA ILE A 43 -3.32 6.88 -0.27
C ILE A 43 -3.06 7.09 -1.77
N GLU A 44 -2.39 8.18 -2.14
CA GLU A 44 -2.11 8.49 -3.54
C GLU A 44 -1.11 7.51 -4.17
N LEU A 45 -0.10 7.06 -3.40
CA LEU A 45 0.83 6.03 -3.84
C LEU A 45 0.09 4.72 -4.14
N GLN A 46 -0.79 4.28 -3.24
CA GLN A 46 -1.61 3.09 -3.45
C GLN A 46 -2.52 3.24 -4.67
N ASN A 47 -3.23 4.36 -4.80
CA ASN A 47 -4.09 4.65 -5.94
C ASN A 47 -3.32 4.63 -7.26
N HIS A 48 -2.12 5.23 -7.29
CA HIS A 48 -1.25 5.22 -8.46
C HIS A 48 -0.84 3.80 -8.86
N LEU A 49 -0.36 3.01 -7.90
CA LEU A 49 0.07 1.63 -8.15
C LEU A 49 -1.10 0.74 -8.59
N GLN A 50 -2.28 0.89 -7.98
CA GLN A 50 -3.49 0.14 -8.37
C GLN A 50 -3.93 0.45 -9.79
N ARG A 51 -3.85 1.72 -10.25
CA ARG A 51 -4.13 2.08 -11.64
C ARG A 51 -3.16 1.39 -12.60
N ARG A 52 -1.88 1.33 -12.26
CA ARG A 52 -0.85 0.64 -13.06
C ARG A 52 -1.08 -0.86 -13.11
N ALA A 53 -1.33 -1.50 -11.97
CA ALA A 53 -1.63 -2.93 -11.91
C ALA A 53 -2.86 -3.30 -12.76
N LYS A 54 -3.92 -2.48 -12.70
CA LYS A 54 -5.10 -2.66 -13.58
C LYS A 54 -4.75 -2.53 -15.06
N ALA A 55 -3.89 -1.58 -15.42
CA ALA A 55 -3.43 -1.42 -16.81
C ALA A 55 -2.60 -2.63 -17.28
N ASP A 56 -1.89 -3.28 -16.36
CA ASP A 56 -1.15 -4.53 -16.60
C ASP A 56 -2.06 -5.78 -16.57
N GLY A 57 -3.38 -5.62 -16.39
CA GLY A 57 -4.35 -6.72 -16.35
C GLY A 57 -4.41 -7.48 -15.02
N VAL A 58 -3.85 -6.93 -13.95
CA VAL A 58 -3.90 -7.53 -12.61
C VAL A 58 -5.23 -7.22 -11.93
N ASP A 59 -5.88 -8.27 -11.42
CA ASP A 59 -7.02 -8.12 -10.53
C ASP A 59 -6.54 -7.69 -9.13
N ILE A 60 -6.67 -6.39 -8.84
CA ILE A 60 -6.27 -5.83 -7.54
C ILE A 60 -7.19 -6.24 -6.37
N SER A 61 -8.33 -6.88 -6.65
CA SER A 61 -9.21 -7.43 -5.62
C SER A 61 -8.75 -8.81 -5.14
N ASP A 62 -7.94 -9.51 -5.95
CA ASP A 62 -7.19 -10.69 -5.53
C ASP A 62 -5.91 -10.24 -4.81
N HIS A 63 -5.90 -10.39 -3.49
CA HIS A 63 -4.74 -10.09 -2.64
C HIS A 63 -3.46 -10.81 -3.11
N GLY A 64 -3.56 -12.05 -3.59
CA GLY A 64 -2.41 -12.80 -4.08
C GLY A 64 -1.88 -12.26 -5.41
N ALA A 65 -2.78 -11.83 -6.31
CA ALA A 65 -2.38 -11.20 -7.56
C ALA A 65 -1.74 -9.82 -7.32
N TRP A 66 -2.32 -9.03 -6.41
CA TRP A 66 -1.74 -7.77 -5.96
C TRP A 66 -0.37 -7.94 -5.32
N ASP A 67 -0.25 -8.84 -4.34
CA ASP A 67 1.02 -9.11 -3.61
C ASP A 67 2.14 -9.51 -4.59
N ARG A 68 1.86 -10.40 -5.54
CA ARG A 68 2.85 -10.77 -6.59
C ARG A 68 3.24 -9.56 -7.44
N TRP A 69 2.29 -8.73 -7.87
CA TRP A 69 2.58 -7.60 -8.75
C TRP A 69 3.41 -6.50 -8.06
N ILE A 70 3.19 -6.25 -6.77
CA ILE A 70 4.01 -5.31 -5.98
C ILE A 70 5.36 -5.91 -5.55
N GLY A 71 5.65 -7.18 -5.88
CA GLY A 71 6.89 -7.87 -5.52
C GLY A 71 6.93 -8.37 -4.07
N ASN A 72 5.77 -8.64 -3.47
CA ASN A 72 5.62 -9.19 -2.13
C ASN A 72 5.64 -10.73 -2.15
N ASP A 73 6.59 -11.33 -2.87
CA ASP A 73 6.70 -12.79 -3.04
C ASP A 73 7.03 -13.55 -1.74
N SER A 74 7.45 -12.82 -0.70
CA SER A 74 7.70 -13.36 0.64
C SER A 74 6.49 -13.23 1.59
N ALA A 75 5.37 -12.65 1.14
CA ALA A 75 4.17 -12.60 1.96
C ALA A 75 3.65 -14.01 2.23
N THR A 76 3.45 -14.29 3.52
CA THR A 76 2.75 -15.49 3.96
C THR A 76 1.38 -15.53 3.25
N PRO A 77 1.04 -16.62 2.52
CA PRO A 77 -0.22 -16.72 1.78
C PRO A 77 -1.42 -16.34 2.63
N CYS A 78 -2.45 -15.75 2.01
CA CYS A 78 -3.67 -15.31 2.72
C CYS A 78 -4.25 -16.43 3.60
N ASP A 79 -4.25 -17.67 3.10
CA ASP A 79 -4.73 -18.86 3.84
C ASP A 79 -3.92 -19.12 5.11
N GLU A 80 -2.60 -18.95 5.06
CA GLU A 80 -1.70 -19.09 6.20
C GLU A 80 -1.87 -17.93 7.21
N ARG A 81 -2.14 -16.71 6.73
CA ARG A 81 -2.47 -15.55 7.58
C ARG A 81 -3.81 -15.72 8.28
N MET A 82 -4.84 -16.21 7.57
CA MET A 82 -6.19 -16.42 8.10
C MET A 82 -6.24 -17.56 9.11
N LYS A 83 -5.39 -18.59 9.01
CA LYS A 83 -5.25 -19.64 10.02
C LYS A 83 -4.87 -19.10 11.42
N ARG A 84 -4.17 -17.96 11.48
CA ARG A 84 -3.77 -17.33 12.76
C ARG A 84 -4.82 -16.35 13.29
N ARG A 85 -5.92 -16.14 12.59
CA ARG A 85 -6.99 -15.24 13.01
C ARG A 85 -7.76 -15.91 14.16
N ARG A 86 -7.56 -15.42 15.40
CA ARG A 86 -8.38 -15.82 16.55
C ARG A 86 -9.83 -15.42 16.27
N VAL A 87 -10.72 -16.41 16.24
CA VAL A 87 -12.16 -16.18 16.23
C VAL A 87 -12.52 -15.58 17.60
N ILE A 88 -12.94 -14.32 17.61
CA ILE A 88 -13.59 -13.75 18.80
C ILE A 88 -14.91 -14.51 18.91
N ARG A 89 -15.02 -15.36 19.94
CA ARG A 89 -16.31 -15.91 20.35
C ARG A 89 -17.02 -14.80 21.09
N ASP A 90 -18.15 -14.35 20.55
CA ASP A 90 -19.11 -13.57 21.31
C ASP A 90 -19.70 -14.50 22.39
N GLU A 91 -19.45 -14.17 23.67
CA GLU A 91 -20.17 -14.70 24.83
C GLU A 91 -21.32 -13.75 25.20
#